data_AF-A0AA89BVV6-F1
#
_entry.id   AF-A0AA89BVV6-F1
#
_cell.length_a   1.000
_cell.length_b   1.000
_cell.length_c   1.000
_cell.angle_alpha   90.00
_cell.angle_beta   90.00
_cell.angle_gamma   90.00
#
_symmetry.space_group_name_H-M   'P 1'
#
loop_
_entity.id
_entity.type
_entity.pdbx_description
1 polymer ?
#
loop_
_entity_poly.entity_id
_entity_poly.type
_entity_poly.pdbx_seq_one_letter_code
_entity_poly.pdbx_strand_id
1 'polypeptide(L)'
;MSPEDIDKVMSEGLGRRYAFIGPFETIHLNSEGLRSCCERYGDTIYRVQRTFSEPERMEGDVMKVIHQDMVSRVPLDQLTERRKWRDTRLAALDKLKRDMENK
;
A
#
# COMPACT_ATOMS: atom_id res chain seq x y z
N MET A 1 2.32 -13.11 9.41
CA MET A 1 1.99 -11.68 9.31
C MET A 1 0.47 -11.59 9.34
N SER A 2 -0.10 -10.79 10.24
CA SER A 2 -1.56 -10.61 10.31
C SER A 2 -2.05 -9.69 9.17
N PRO A 3 -3.36 -9.69 8.84
CA PRO A 3 -3.91 -8.69 7.92
C PRO A 3 -3.64 -7.25 8.39
N GLU A 4 -3.69 -6.97 9.70
CA GLU A 4 -3.32 -5.67 10.25
C GLU A 4 -1.85 -5.29 9.99
N ASP A 5 -0.92 -6.24 10.16
CA ASP A 5 0.50 -5.98 9.88
C ASP A 5 0.72 -5.63 8.40
N ILE A 6 0.00 -6.30 7.49
CA ILE A 6 0.05 -6.00 6.05
C ILE A 6 -0.48 -4.58 5.78
N ASP A 7 -1.61 -4.21 6.39
CA ASP A 7 -2.16 -2.85 6.31
C ASP A 7 -1.17 -1.81 6.83
N LYS A 8 -0.39 -2.10 7.89
CA LYS A 8 0.63 -1.20 8.44
C LYS A 8 1.84 -1.05 7.52
N VAL A 9 2.32 -2.13 6.90
CA VAL A 9 3.38 -2.06 5.87
C VAL A 9 3.03 -1.04 4.79
N MET A 10 1.75 -0.99 4.39
CA MET A 10 1.25 -0.01 3.44
C MET A 10 1.03 1.36 4.08
N SER A 11 0.14 1.48 5.06
CA SER A 11 -0.29 2.78 5.60
C SER A 11 0.80 3.55 6.35
N GLU A 12 1.72 2.85 7.02
CA GLU A 12 2.82 3.44 7.79
C GLU A 12 4.17 3.41 7.07
N GLY A 13 4.27 2.62 5.98
CA GLY A 13 5.48 2.48 5.16
C GLY A 13 5.29 2.94 3.71
N LEU A 14 5.04 1.97 2.82
CA LEU A 14 5.07 2.16 1.35
C LEU A 14 4.06 3.20 0.85
N GLY A 15 2.88 3.27 1.45
CA GLY A 15 1.80 4.17 1.05
C GLY A 15 2.13 5.65 1.23
N ARG A 16 3.02 6.01 2.17
CA ARG A 16 3.41 7.41 2.40
C ARG A 16 4.10 8.03 1.20
N ARG A 17 5.03 7.31 0.56
CA ARG A 17 5.66 7.78 -0.69
C ARG A 17 4.70 7.75 -1.87
N TYR A 18 3.80 6.75 -1.92
CA TYR A 18 2.84 6.62 -3.01
C TYR A 18 1.70 7.64 -2.98
N ALA A 19 1.55 8.39 -1.88
CA ALA A 19 0.72 9.59 -1.86
C ALA A 19 1.27 10.72 -2.76
N PHE A 20 2.57 10.70 -3.08
CA PHE A 20 3.25 11.80 -3.78
C PHE A 20 3.83 11.38 -5.13
N ILE A 21 4.48 10.22 -5.21
CA ILE A 21 5.20 9.76 -6.39
C ILE A 21 4.79 8.34 -6.81
N GLY A 22 4.89 8.06 -8.10
CA GLY A 22 4.59 6.73 -8.65
C GLY A 22 5.64 5.68 -8.31
N PRO A 23 5.37 4.38 -8.56
CA PRO A 23 6.33 3.30 -8.31
C PRO A 23 7.59 3.40 -9.17
N PHE A 24 7.50 3.82 -10.44
CA PHE A 24 8.69 3.97 -11.28
C PHE A 24 9.58 5.15 -10.87
N GLU A 25 8.97 6.28 -10.50
CA GLU A 25 9.70 7.41 -9.95
C GLU A 25 10.32 7.06 -8.59
N THR A 26 9.60 6.32 -7.75
CA THR A 26 10.17 5.74 -6.51
C THR A 26 11.40 4.90 -6.81
N ILE A 27 11.36 4.01 -7.80
CA ILE A 27 12.52 3.20 -8.18
C ILE A 27 13.65 4.08 -8.69
N HIS A 28 13.32 5.07 -9.53
CA HIS A 28 14.28 6.00 -10.10
C HIS A 28 15.01 6.82 -9.02
N LEU A 29 14.28 7.27 -7.98
CA LEU A 29 14.81 8.09 -6.88
C LEU A 29 15.46 7.28 -5.75
N ASN A 30 15.09 6.01 -5.58
CA ASN A 30 15.72 5.11 -4.59
C ASN A 30 17.10 4.58 -5.05
N SER A 31 17.52 4.93 -6.25
CA SER A 31 18.80 4.57 -6.85
C SER A 31 19.33 5.74 -7.66
N GLU A 32 20.48 5.59 -8.30
CA GLU A 32 21.00 6.57 -9.26
C GLU A 32 20.28 6.42 -10.62
N GLY A 33 18.94 6.50 -10.60
CA GLY A 33 18.06 6.24 -11.73
C GLY A 33 17.60 4.79 -11.89
N LEU A 34 16.55 4.62 -12.70
CA LEU A 34 15.89 3.32 -12.95
C LEU A 34 16.88 2.25 -13.43
N ARG A 35 17.79 2.62 -14.34
CA ARG A 35 18.80 1.70 -14.87
C ARG A 35 19.73 1.18 -13.79
N SER A 36 20.20 2.07 -12.89
CA SER A 36 21.02 1.68 -11.75
C SER A 36 20.28 0.72 -10.82
N CYS A 37 18.98 0.93 -10.60
CA CYS A 37 18.17 -0.01 -9.83
C CYS A 37 18.08 -1.38 -10.50
N CYS A 38 17.84 -1.44 -11.82
CA CYS A 38 17.78 -2.70 -12.55
C CYS A 38 19.11 -3.46 -12.50
N GLU A 39 20.23 -2.77 -12.67
CA GLU A 39 21.57 -3.37 -12.60
C GLU A 39 21.90 -3.90 -11.21
N ARG A 40 21.49 -3.21 -10.14
CA ARG A 40 21.77 -3.61 -8.75
C ARG A 40 20.80 -4.67 -8.21
N TYR A 41 19.51 -4.52 -8.52
CA TYR A 41 18.44 -5.24 -7.85
C TYR A 41 17.59 -6.10 -8.79
N GLY A 42 17.76 -6.01 -10.12
CA GLY A 42 16.96 -6.75 -11.10
C GLY A 42 16.94 -8.25 -10.85
N ASP A 43 18.10 -8.87 -10.67
CA ASP A 43 18.22 -10.31 -10.38
C ASP A 43 17.58 -10.69 -9.03
N THR A 44 17.68 -9.80 -8.03
CA THR A 44 17.07 -10.03 -6.72
C THR A 44 15.56 -9.92 -6.79
N ILE A 45 15.03 -8.91 -7.49
CA ILE A 45 13.59 -8.74 -7.74
C ILE A 45 13.06 -9.96 -8.49
N TYR A 46 13.74 -10.40 -9.55
CA TYR A 46 13.35 -11.58 -10.31
C TYR A 46 13.37 -12.85 -9.45
N ARG A 47 14.39 -13.03 -8.61
CA ARG A 47 14.45 -14.16 -7.67
C ARG A 47 13.30 -14.15 -6.68
N VAL A 48 12.93 -12.99 -6.13
CA VAL A 48 11.76 -12.85 -5.25
C VAL A 48 10.45 -13.13 -5.98
N GLN A 49 10.30 -12.65 -7.23
CA GLN A 49 9.11 -12.97 -8.04
C GLN A 49 8.95 -14.47 -8.24
N ARG A 50 10.05 -15.20 -8.45
CA ARG A 50 10.04 -16.66 -8.59
C ARG A 50 9.70 -17.42 -7.31
N THR A 51 9.67 -16.77 -6.14
CA THR A 51 9.19 -17.39 -4.90
C THR A 51 7.69 -17.20 -4.69
N PHE A 52 7.00 -16.48 -5.58
CA PHE A 52 5.55 -16.30 -5.46
C PHE A 52 4.86 -17.63 -5.81
N SER A 53 3.91 -18.02 -4.98
CA SER A 53 3.02 -19.14 -5.26
C SER A 53 2.02 -18.76 -6.34
N GLU A 54 1.34 -19.77 -6.90
CA GLU A 54 0.20 -19.53 -7.79
C GLU A 54 -0.85 -18.64 -7.11
N PRO A 55 -1.52 -17.74 -7.85
CA PRO A 55 -2.57 -16.90 -7.29
C PRO A 55 -3.70 -17.74 -6.67
N GLU A 56 -4.04 -17.44 -5.42
CA GLU A 56 -5.15 -18.07 -4.72
C GLU A 56 -6.37 -17.15 -4.67
N ARG A 57 -7.56 -17.75 -4.59
CA ARG A 57 -8.81 -17.01 -4.38
C ARG A 57 -8.93 -16.61 -2.91
N MET A 58 -9.41 -15.38 -2.66
CA MET A 58 -9.75 -14.92 -1.30
C MET A 58 -11.09 -15.52 -0.86
N GLU A 59 -11.09 -16.81 -0.57
CA GLU A 59 -12.27 -17.60 -0.20
C GLU A 59 -11.95 -18.51 1.00
N GLY A 60 -12.95 -19.23 1.53
CA GLY A 60 -12.77 -20.21 2.61
C GLY A 60 -12.12 -19.62 3.87
N ASP A 61 -11.17 -20.36 4.44
CA ASP A 61 -10.49 -19.98 5.68
C ASP A 61 -9.67 -18.69 5.55
N VAL A 62 -9.07 -18.43 4.39
CA VAL A 62 -8.32 -17.19 4.12
C VAL A 62 -9.24 -15.98 4.25
N MET A 63 -10.39 -16.02 3.59
CA MET A 63 -11.36 -14.93 3.67
C MET A 63 -11.92 -14.77 5.09
N LYS A 64 -12.14 -15.88 5.81
CA LYS A 64 -12.64 -15.84 7.19
C LYS A 64 -11.66 -15.12 8.12
N VAL A 65 -10.36 -15.41 8.03
CA VAL A 65 -9.32 -14.77 8.84
C VAL A 65 -9.26 -13.27 8.54
N ILE A 66 -9.23 -12.89 7.26
CA ILE A 66 -9.18 -11.48 6.85
C ILE A 66 -10.44 -10.74 7.31
N HIS A 67 -11.62 -11.35 7.15
CA HIS A 67 -12.88 -10.76 7.57
C HIS A 67 -12.93 -10.54 9.09
N GLN A 68 -12.52 -11.52 9.89
CA GLN A 68 -12.51 -11.41 11.35
C GLN A 68 -11.58 -10.29 11.83
N ASP A 69 -10.38 -10.19 11.25
CA ASP A 69 -9.45 -9.10 11.52
C ASP A 69 -10.08 -7.74 11.17
N MET A 70 -10.64 -7.61 9.97
CA MET A 70 -11.26 -6.36 9.52
C MET A 70 -12.44 -5.94 10.41
N VAL A 71 -13.35 -6.86 10.77
CA VAL A 71 -14.51 -6.56 11.61
C VAL A 71 -14.11 -6.22 13.04
N SER A 72 -13.02 -6.78 13.56
CA SER A 72 -12.51 -6.44 14.89
C SER A 72 -12.01 -4.98 14.99
N ARG A 73 -11.46 -4.44 13.90
CA ARG A 73 -10.93 -3.07 13.81
C ARG A 73 -11.95 -2.06 13.28
N VAL A 74 -12.80 -2.49 12.35
CA VAL A 74 -13.85 -1.70 11.72
C VAL A 74 -15.14 -2.52 11.72
N PRO A 75 -15.91 -2.47 12.83
CA PRO A 75 -17.21 -3.12 12.92
C PRO A 75 -18.13 -2.72 11.76
N LEU A 76 -18.98 -3.65 11.31
CA LEU A 76 -19.80 -3.47 10.10
C LEU A 76 -20.80 -2.30 10.23
N ASP A 77 -21.29 -2.04 11.43
CA ASP A 77 -22.17 -0.92 11.77
C ASP A 77 -21.43 0.43 11.80
N GLN A 78 -20.09 0.43 11.86
CA GLN A 78 -19.25 1.63 11.84
C GLN A 78 -18.68 1.96 10.45
N LEU A 79 -19.01 1.18 9.41
CA LEU A 79 -18.48 1.38 8.06
C LEU A 79 -18.72 2.79 7.53
N THR A 80 -19.88 3.37 7.79
CA THR A 80 -20.21 4.74 7.36
C THR A 80 -19.27 5.77 7.98
N GLU A 81 -19.04 5.69 9.30
CA GLU A 81 -18.16 6.62 10.00
C GLU A 81 -16.70 6.42 9.59
N ARG A 82 -16.27 5.17 9.39
CA ARG A 82 -14.91 4.89 8.90
C ARG A 82 -14.67 5.39 7.48
N ARG A 83 -15.67 5.33 6.59
CA ARG A 83 -15.60 5.92 5.25
C ARG A 83 -15.49 7.45 5.32
N LYS A 84 -16.32 8.11 6.14
CA LYS A 84 -16.20 9.56 6.36
C LYS A 84 -14.80 9.94 6.84
N TRP A 85 -14.26 9.21 7.83
CA TRP A 85 -12.89 9.39 8.33
C TRP A 85 -11.84 9.30 7.22
N ARG A 86 -11.98 8.34 6.30
CA ARG A 86 -11.08 8.15 5.15
C ARG A 86 -11.21 9.32 4.18
N ASP A 87 -12.43 9.69 3.82
CA ASP A 87 -12.70 10.71 2.81
C ASP A 87 -12.23 12.10 3.26
N THR A 88 -12.38 12.44 4.54
CA THR A 88 -11.79 13.66 5.13
C THR A 88 -10.26 13.70 5.00
N ARG A 89 -9.58 12.56 5.14
CA ARG A 89 -8.11 12.47 5.00
C ARG A 89 -7.66 12.57 3.56
N LEU A 90 -8.41 11.98 2.64
CA LEU A 90 -8.16 12.14 1.21
C LEU A 90 -8.32 13.61 0.79
N ALA A 91 -9.39 14.28 1.24
CA ALA A 91 -9.58 15.71 0.96
C ALA A 91 -8.44 16.58 1.54
N ALA A 92 -7.94 16.25 2.73
CA ALA A 92 -6.79 16.93 3.32
C ALA A 92 -5.49 16.67 2.53
N LEU A 93 -5.26 15.45 2.07
CA LEU A 93 -4.13 15.10 1.20
C LEU A 93 -4.21 15.84 -0.14
N ASP A 94 -5.39 15.92 -0.76
CA ASP A 94 -5.59 16.64 -2.02
C ASP A 94 -5.33 18.15 -1.86
N LYS A 95 -5.74 18.73 -0.73
CA LYS A 95 -5.38 20.11 -0.39
C LYS A 95 -3.86 20.25 -0.27
N LEU A 96 -3.20 19.37 0.50
CA LEU A 96 -1.76 19.39 0.68
C LEU A 96 -1.02 19.32 -0.67
N LYS A 97 -1.40 18.40 -1.56
CA LYS A 97 -0.78 18.24 -2.89
C LYS A 97 -0.93 19.51 -3.73
N ARG A 98 -2.13 20.10 -3.79
CA ARG A 98 -2.35 21.38 -4.48
C ARG A 98 -1.52 22.52 -3.91
N ASP A 99 -1.42 22.60 -2.58
CA ASP A 99 -0.61 23.62 -1.91
C ASP A 99 0.90 23.46 -2.21
N MET A 100 1.36 22.24 -2.53
CA MET A 100 2.73 21.95 -2.96
C MET A 100 3.00 22.29 -4.43
N GLU A 101 2.00 22.20 -5.30
CA GLU A 101 2.11 22.57 -6.73
C GLU A 101 2.05 24.09 -6.96
N ASN A 102 1.40 24.82 -6.06
CA ASN A 102 1.23 26.28 -6.14
C ASN A 102 2.39 27.08 -5.50
N LYS A 103 3.52 26.44 -5.18
CA LYS A 103 4.74 27.05 -4.65
C LYS A 103 5.90 26.84 -5.60
#